data_AF-G4Q8R4-F1
#
_entry.id   AF-G4Q8R4-F1
#
_cell.length_a   1.000
_cell.length_b   1.000
_cell.length_c   1.000
_cell.angle_alpha   90.00
_cell.angle_beta   90.00
_cell.angle_gamma   90.00
#
_symmetry.space_group_name_H-M   'P 1'
#
loop_
_entity.id
_entity.type
_entity.pdbx_description
1 polymer ?
#
loop_
_entity_poly.entity_id
_entity_poly.type
_entity_poly.pdbx_seq_one_letter_code
_entity_poly.pdbx_strand_id
1 'polypeptide(L)' 'MIPALVRFAKLKEKRIDGLANHAKCPINTSRLEGYNMIKVAKRNAYGYKNDRYFFTLIRYLSLPAYDLASPKNT' A
#
# COMPACT_ATOMS: atom_id res chain seq x y z
N MET A 1 4.07 21.06 29.24
CA MET A 1 4.22 19.73 28.58
C MET A 1 3.07 19.56 27.59
N ILE A 2 3.32 19.17 26.34
CA ILE A 2 2.26 19.05 25.31
C ILE A 2 1.53 17.71 25.52
N PRO A 3 0.23 17.69 25.90
CA PRO A 3 -0.47 16.44 26.26
C PRO A 3 -0.55 15.44 25.10
N ALA A 4 -0.65 15.93 23.86
CA ALA A 4 -0.64 15.10 22.67
C ALA A 4 0.67 14.29 22.53
N LEU A 5 1.81 14.90 22.87
CA LEU A 5 3.11 14.26 22.78
C LEU A 5 3.26 13.15 23.84
N VAL A 6 2.76 13.39 25.04
CA VAL A 6 2.73 12.37 26.12
C VAL A 6 1.89 11.17 25.71
N ARG A 7 0.72 11.41 25.12
CA ARG A 7 -0.16 10.34 24.64
C ARG A 7 0.45 9.57 23.49
N PHE A 8 1.14 10.27 22.58
CA PHE A 8 1.88 9.64 21.48
C PHE A 8 3.01 8.74 22.00
N ALA A 9 3.80 9.21 22.96
CA ALA A 9 4.87 8.43 23.57
C ALA A 9 4.32 7.14 24.21
N LYS A 10 3.24 7.23 25.00
CA LYS A 10 2.57 6.06 25.61
C LYS A 10 2.05 5.04 24.57
N LEU A 11 1.62 5.51 23.39
CA LEU A 11 1.18 4.62 22.31
C LEU A 11 2.36 3.90 21.65
N LYS A 12 3.49 4.59 21.49
CA LYS A 12 4.71 4.04 20.90
C LYS A 12 5.39 3.04 21.82
N GLU A 13 5.39 3.30 23.12
CA GLU A 13 5.94 2.42 24.15
C GLU A 13 5.36 1.00 24.07
N LYS A 14 4.05 0.88 23.85
CA LYS A 14 3.36 -0.43 23.69
C LYS A 14 3.73 -1.20 22.42
N ARG A 15 4.42 -0.58 21.45
CA ARG A 15 4.71 -1.15 20.12
C ARG A 15 6.20 -1.15 19.78
N ILE A 16 7.06 -0.98 20.78
CA ILE A 16 8.53 -0.91 20.58
C ILE A 16 9.06 -2.18 19.91
N ASP A 17 8.61 -3.36 20.33
CA ASP A 17 9.07 -4.63 19.75
C ASP A 17 8.73 -4.75 18.26
N GLY A 18 7.53 -4.33 17.87
CA GLY A 18 7.13 -4.30 16.46
C GLY A 18 7.96 -3.32 15.64
N LEU A 19 8.35 -2.18 16.23
CA LEU A 19 9.21 -1.20 15.57
C LEU A 19 10.65 -1.71 15.43
N ALA A 20 11.20 -2.35 16.47
CA ALA A 20 12.51 -2.97 16.45
C ALA A 20 12.57 -4.13 15.44
N ASN A 21 11.52 -4.94 15.37
CA ASN A 21 11.40 -6.01 14.39
C ASN A 21 11.31 -5.48 12.96
N HIS A 22 10.59 -4.37 12.73
CA HIS A 22 10.58 -3.70 11.43
C HIS A 22 11.96 -3.13 11.05
N ALA A 23 12.72 -2.63 12.02
CA ALA A 23 14.07 -2.12 11.78
C ALA A 23 15.06 -3.25 11.46
N LYS A 24 14.92 -4.41 12.11
CA LYS A 24 15.74 -5.62 11.88
C LYS A 24 15.38 -6.34 10.58
N CYS A 25 14.08 -6.49 10.33
CA CYS A 25 13.52 -7.12 9.15
C CYS A 25 12.67 -6.07 8.44
N PRO A 26 13.23 -5.35 7.44
CA PRO A 26 12.45 -4.40 6.67
C PRO A 26 11.34 -5.15 5.93
N ILE A 27 10.13 -5.09 6.48
CA ILE A 27 8.94 -5.55 5.77
C ILE A 27 8.67 -4.46 4.74
N ASN A 28 9.10 -4.70 3.50
CA ASN A 28 8.82 -3.79 2.41
C ASN A 28 7.30 -3.57 2.35
N THR A 29 6.86 -2.33 2.64
CA THR A 29 5.45 -1.97 2.57
C THR A 29 4.91 -2.09 1.15
N SER A 30 5.75 -2.27 0.13
CA SER A 30 5.37 -2.38 -1.28
C SER A 30 4.18 -3.32 -1.53
N ARG A 31 4.17 -4.51 -0.90
CA ARG A 31 3.06 -5.47 -1.04
C ARG A 31 1.81 -5.06 -0.25
N LEU A 32 1.97 -4.35 0.86
CA LEU A 32 0.89 -3.77 1.67
C LEU A 32 0.31 -2.50 1.02
N GLU A 33 1.14 -1.72 0.32
CA GLU A 33 0.79 -0.53 -0.47
C GLU A 33 -0.07 -0.91 -1.67
N GLY A 34 0.22 -2.06 -2.32
CA GLY A 34 -0.67 -2.64 -3.33
C GLY A 34 -2.09 -2.91 -2.82
N TYR A 35 -2.23 -3.31 -1.54
CA TYR A 35 -3.54 -3.46 -0.90
C TYR A 35 -4.27 -2.13 -0.72
N ASN A 36 -3.52 -1.06 -0.45
CA ASN A 36 -4.08 0.28 -0.33
C ASN A 36 -4.50 0.84 -1.70
N MET A 37 -3.79 0.51 -2.78
CA MET A 37 -4.18 0.86 -4.16
C MET A 37 -5.54 0.26 -4.53
N ILE A 38 -5.77 -1.01 -4.19
CA ILE A 38 -7.08 -1.67 -4.38
C ILE A 38 -8.18 -0.92 -3.62
N LYS A 39 -7.90 -0.49 -2.39
CA LYS A 39 -8.84 0.29 -1.57
C LYS A 39 -9.16 1.65 -2.19
N VAL A 40 -8.17 2.32 -2.80
CA VAL A 40 -8.38 3.58 -3.52
C VAL A 40 -9.19 3.35 -4.80
N ALA A 41 -8.82 2.34 -5.60
CA ALA A 41 -9.55 1.98 -6.82
C ALA A 41 -11.03 1.67 -6.52
N LYS A 42 -11.31 0.97 -5.42
CA LYS A 42 -12.69 0.67 -4.98
C LYS A 42 -13.51 1.91 -4.66
N ARG A 43 -12.92 3.00 -4.14
CA ARG A 43 -13.64 4.25 -3.87
C ARG A 43 -14.11 4.93 -5.16
N ASN A 44 -13.29 4.88 -6.21
CA ASN A 44 -13.61 5.48 -7.50
C ASN A 44 -14.52 4.58 -8.36
N ALA A 45 -14.56 3.29 -8.06
CA ALA A 45 -15.37 2.30 -8.77
C ALA A 45 -16.81 2.15 -8.23
N TYR A 46 -17.26 2.97 -7.26
CA TYR A 46 -18.65 2.95 -6.80
C TYR A 46 -19.59 3.21 -7.99
N GLY A 47 -20.41 2.21 -8.34
CA GLY A 47 -21.33 2.26 -9.48
C GLY A 47 -20.87 1.50 -10.72
N TYR A 48 -19.70 0.85 -10.70
CA TYR A 48 -19.28 0.00 -11.81
C TYR A 48 -20.15 -1.27 -11.84
N LYS A 49 -20.90 -1.46 -12.92
CA LYS A 49 -21.71 -2.67 -13.15
C LYS A 49 -20.89 -3.89 -13.56
N ASN A 50 -19.63 -3.69 -13.95
CA ASN A 50 -18.79 -4.73 -14.54
C ASN A 50 -17.59 -5.06 -13.64
N ASP A 51 -17.76 -6.07 -12.79
CA ASP A 51 -16.72 -6.57 -11.89
C ASP A 51 -15.48 -7.07 -12.64
N ARG A 52 -15.67 -7.62 -13.85
CA ARG A 52 -14.60 -8.16 -14.68
C ARG A 52 -13.64 -7.06 -15.13
N TYR A 53 -14.18 -5.89 -15.46
CA TYR A 53 -13.38 -4.71 -15.78
C TYR A 53 -12.62 -4.20 -14.54
N PHE A 54 -13.26 -4.18 -13.38
CA PHE A 54 -12.63 -3.76 -12.12
C PHE A 54 -11.43 -4.63 -11.72
N PHE A 55 -11.55 -5.96 -11.79
CA PHE A 55 -10.44 -6.86 -11.49
C PHE A 55 -9.30 -6.79 -12.52
N THR A 56 -9.63 -6.53 -13.79
CA THR A 56 -8.63 -6.28 -14.85
C THR A 56 -7.85 -5.01 -14.55
N LEU A 57 -8.53 -3.93 -14.14
CA LEU A 57 -7.91 -2.68 -13.74
C LEU A 57 -7.00 -2.85 -12.51
N ILE A 58 -7.44 -3.62 -11.51
CA ILE A 58 -6.61 -3.95 -10.34
C ILE A 58 -5.33 -4.67 -10.77
N ARG A 59 -5.42 -5.67 -11.67
CA ARG A 59 -4.24 -6.38 -12.18
C ARG A 59 -3.29 -5.44 -12.91
N TYR A 60 -3.80 -4.58 -13.79
CA TYR A 60 -3.00 -3.59 -14.51
C TYR A 60 -2.25 -2.65 -13.56
N LEU A 61 -2.93 -2.12 -12.54
CA LEU A 61 -2.32 -1.24 -11.52
C LEU A 61 -1.31 -1.95 -10.60
N SER A 62 -1.41 -3.28 -10.52
CA SER A 62 -0.48 -4.10 -9.73
C SER A 62 0.74 -4.54 -10.53
N LEU A 63 0.78 -4.27 -11.84
CA LEU A 63 1.95 -4.56 -12.66
C LEU A 63 3.05 -3.54 -12.35
N PRO A 64 4.27 -3.99 -12.03
CA PRO A 64 5.41 -3.11 -11.89
C PRO A 64 5.70 -2.41 -13.23
N ALA A 65 6.00 -1.11 -13.18
CA ALA A 65 6.17 -0.25 -14.36
C ALA A 65 7.31 -0.68 -15.32
N TYR A 66 8.07 -1.74 -15.01
CA TYR A 66 9.13 -2.26 -15.88
C TYR A 66 8.58 -2.91 -17.17
N ASP A 67 7.35 -3.41 -17.16
CA ASP A 67 6.75 -4.09 -18.33
C ASP A 67 6.22 -3.13 -19.42
N LEU A 68 6.28 -1.81 -19.19
CA LEU A 68 5.90 -0.81 -20.20
C LEU A 68 7.06 -0.38 -21.11
N ALA A 69 8.27 -0.88 -20.85
CA ALA A 69 9.37 -0.77 -21.80
C ALA A 69 9.09 -1.72 -22.97
N SER A 70 8.29 -1.24 -23.94
CA SER A 70 8.24 -1.84 -25.27
C SER A 70 9.67 -2.08 -25.75
N PRO A 71 10.02 -3.26 -26.29
CA PRO A 71 11.27 -3.40 -27.00
C PRO A 71 11.28 -2.30 -28.05
N LYS A 72 12.29 -1.42 -27.98
CA LYS A 72 12.57 -0.49 -29.07
C LYS A 72 12.88 -1.38 -30.27
N ASN A 73 11.95 -1.44 -31.22
CA ASN A 73 12.18 -2.14 -32.47
C ASN A 73 13.45 -1.53 -33.09
N THR A 74 14.36 -2.43 -33.45
CA THR A 74 15.59 -2.23 -34.24
C THR A 74 15.46 -1.19 -35.34
#